data_AF-A0A850RSK4-F1
#
_entry.id   AF-A0A850RSK4-F1
#
_cell.length_a   1.000
_cell.length_b   1.000
_cell.length_c   1.000
_cell.angle_alpha   90.00
_cell.angle_beta   90.00
_cell.angle_gamma   90.00
#
_symmetry.space_group_name_H-M   'P 1'
#
loop_
_entity.id
_entity.type
_entity.pdbx_description
1 polymer ?
#
loop_
_entity_poly.entity_id
_entity_poly.type
_entity_poly.pdbx_seq_one_letter_code
_entity_poly.pdbx_strand_id
1 'polypeptide(L)'
;MESYVGTNVIDFAANHGMFRNPDYRFEVSSRKIVPAADAIDYLKIYYPYLDIDQIDSVFGNAVYPSRFYGGRSYNLEHSLTDHQIETLNNHGKGVSFTLTGHHFDEEVFLANRHFLKRFHRPGNAIVCTNDELAKRIRQEFPDYLLKASLIKHLNTLEKVERALSIYDRVVIPMDKNDDDAFLESLPEKHRIVLFANANCAYNCPARTCYAAISQTHWGKDYSKSCSKAWMPRPDVGHTFFDVDKLAAMGFHHFKVVPSNSGDPDRFLRNRAAKVAVNSVLPEPRPAATIHSFPKCGRTWLRTLLANYFNRHFSLHVQVDMQSLFTIIPNAHAGLKGCEHYQFGHISDMPLLLASHAVNTQCNEGDILLLRSIPDVVVSDYFQQQKLGAFDGDMDAFIDAEKGSLQRYCRYLNRRTEDGGWRRRYLLSYEGLHGDTAGELKRLLAHLNLYADDADVQAAVADSSFEKMRQAEKVAGHAGMPKTVGNPEMMKVRKGKVGGYADYLSEAQIERMKGIAQKLLSDEAKAMLAECRLSVAWSLDREVVEPSAW
;
A
#
# COMPACT_ATOMS: atom_id res chain seq x y z
N MET A 1 17.94 32.66 3.42
CA MET A 1 18.38 31.32 3.83
C MET A 1 19.25 30.82 2.68
N GLU A 2 20.57 30.81 2.85
CA GLU A 2 21.50 30.45 1.78
C GLU A 2 21.19 29.04 1.27
N SER A 3 21.09 28.87 -0.05
CA SER A 3 21.00 27.56 -0.69
C SER A 3 22.29 26.79 -0.41
N TYR A 4 22.18 25.51 -0.08
CA TYR A 4 23.36 24.65 0.02
C TYR A 4 24.04 24.54 -1.35
N VAL A 5 25.31 24.92 -1.45
CA VAL A 5 26.11 24.84 -2.68
C VAL A 5 27.18 23.78 -2.47
N GLY A 6 27.02 22.62 -3.13
CA GLY A 6 28.06 21.61 -3.22
C GLY A 6 29.13 21.99 -4.24
N THR A 7 30.31 21.40 -4.12
CA THR A 7 31.46 21.66 -5.01
C THR A 7 31.25 21.08 -6.40
N ASN A 8 30.48 20.00 -6.52
CA ASN A 8 30.25 19.28 -7.77
C ASN A 8 28.83 19.45 -8.31
N VAL A 9 28.14 20.51 -7.89
CA VAL A 9 26.77 20.85 -8.32
C VAL A 9 26.79 21.71 -9.58
N ILE A 10 25.87 21.44 -10.51
CA ILE A 10 25.74 22.19 -11.77
C ILE A 10 24.44 22.98 -11.85
N ASP A 11 24.43 24.01 -12.70
CA ASP A 11 23.19 24.54 -13.25
C ASP A 11 22.63 23.55 -14.28
N PHE A 12 21.61 22.80 -13.86
CA PHE A 12 20.98 21.78 -14.69
C PHE A 12 20.33 22.35 -15.96
N ALA A 13 19.74 23.55 -15.89
CA ALA A 13 19.05 24.13 -17.04
C ALA A 13 20.02 24.35 -18.21
N ALA A 14 21.21 24.88 -17.92
CA ALA A 14 22.26 25.12 -18.89
C ALA A 14 22.99 23.84 -19.33
N ASN A 15 23.12 22.83 -18.45
CA ASN A 15 24.06 21.72 -18.67
C ASN A 15 23.43 20.31 -18.71
N HIS A 16 22.11 20.16 -18.74
CA HIS A 16 21.44 18.85 -18.78
C HIS A 16 21.87 17.94 -19.96
N GLY A 17 22.45 18.50 -21.03
CA GLY A 17 22.98 17.75 -22.17
C GLY A 17 24.04 16.70 -21.82
N MET A 18 24.83 16.93 -20.75
CA MET A 18 25.87 15.97 -20.31
C MET A 18 25.30 14.61 -19.90
N PHE A 19 24.03 14.55 -19.51
CA PHE A 19 23.38 13.32 -19.07
C PHE A 19 23.11 12.35 -20.24
N ARG A 20 23.24 12.80 -21.49
CA ARG A 20 23.05 11.99 -22.71
C ARG A 20 24.32 11.34 -23.24
N ASN A 21 25.43 11.35 -22.49
CA ASN A 21 26.63 10.64 -22.91
C ASN A 21 26.38 9.11 -22.94
N PRO A 22 26.49 8.43 -24.10
CA PRO A 22 26.14 7.02 -24.25
C PRO A 22 27.00 6.07 -23.42
N ASP A 23 28.10 6.52 -22.82
CA ASP A 23 28.93 5.71 -21.92
C ASP A 23 28.36 5.63 -20.50
N TYR A 24 27.43 6.51 -20.14
CA TYR A 24 26.86 6.56 -18.79
C TYR A 24 25.70 5.58 -18.64
N ARG A 25 25.54 5.05 -17.44
CA ARG A 25 24.47 4.13 -17.08
C ARG A 25 23.70 4.63 -15.89
N PHE A 26 22.38 4.67 -16.02
CA PHE A 26 21.48 5.23 -15.02
C PHE A 26 20.58 4.17 -14.39
N GLU A 27 20.46 4.26 -13.07
CA GLU A 27 19.43 3.58 -12.30
C GLU A 27 18.43 4.63 -11.85
N VAL A 28 17.16 4.46 -12.21
CA VAL A 28 16.13 5.49 -11.99
C VAL A 28 15.05 5.01 -11.02
N SER A 29 14.54 5.90 -10.19
CA SER A 29 13.57 5.53 -9.15
C SER A 29 12.17 5.31 -9.73
N SER A 30 11.41 4.33 -9.24
CA SER A 30 9.98 4.16 -9.53
C SER A 30 9.05 5.00 -8.63
N ARG A 31 9.58 5.97 -7.87
CA ARG A 31 8.81 6.64 -6.78
C ARG A 31 7.50 7.29 -7.19
N LYS A 32 7.37 7.62 -8.46
CA LYS A 32 6.21 8.34 -9.02
C LYS A 32 5.37 7.50 -9.98
N ILE A 33 5.77 6.24 -10.23
CA ILE A 33 4.97 5.36 -11.09
C ILE A 33 3.60 5.10 -10.44
N VAL A 34 2.59 4.88 -11.26
CA VAL A 34 1.23 4.52 -10.83
C VAL A 34 0.83 3.19 -11.48
N PRO A 35 -0.09 2.39 -10.92
CA PRO A 35 -0.23 0.98 -11.31
C PRO A 35 -0.67 0.76 -12.76
N ALA A 36 -1.48 1.66 -13.32
CA ALA A 36 -1.97 1.58 -14.70
C ALA A 36 -1.07 2.28 -15.72
N ALA A 37 0.06 2.86 -15.30
CA ALA A 37 0.98 3.50 -16.22
C ALA A 37 1.82 2.48 -16.98
N ASP A 38 2.05 2.73 -18.27
CA ASP A 38 3.12 2.05 -19.00
C ASP A 38 4.48 2.44 -18.42
N ALA A 39 5.34 1.45 -18.21
CA ALA A 39 6.61 1.64 -17.54
C ALA A 39 7.62 2.42 -18.39
N ILE A 40 7.57 2.32 -19.73
CA ILE A 40 8.47 3.05 -20.64
C ILE A 40 8.03 4.51 -20.79
N ASP A 41 6.73 4.75 -20.87
CA ASP A 41 6.19 6.11 -20.83
C ASP A 41 6.56 6.82 -19.52
N TYR A 42 6.50 6.11 -18.39
CA TYR A 42 6.99 6.64 -17.11
C TYR A 42 8.44 7.13 -17.21
N LEU A 43 9.33 6.35 -17.83
CA LEU A 43 10.72 6.74 -18.03
C LEU A 43 10.85 8.01 -18.87
N LYS A 44 10.15 8.07 -20.01
CA LYS A 44 10.15 9.22 -20.92
C LYS A 44 9.64 10.50 -20.25
N ILE A 45 8.62 10.37 -19.39
CA ILE A 45 7.95 11.50 -18.75
C ILE A 45 8.77 12.05 -17.58
N TYR A 46 9.35 11.20 -16.74
CA TYR A 46 10.07 11.64 -15.53
C TYR A 46 11.57 11.85 -15.72
N TYR A 47 12.15 11.26 -16.76
CA TYR A 47 13.59 11.35 -17.05
C TYR A 47 13.84 11.79 -18.51
N PRO A 48 13.23 12.90 -18.99
CA PRO A 48 13.32 13.31 -20.40
C PRO A 48 14.72 13.76 -20.85
N TYR A 49 15.63 13.95 -19.89
CA TYR A 49 17.03 14.33 -20.08
C TYR A 49 17.97 13.12 -20.18
N LEU A 50 17.44 11.90 -20.04
CA LEU A 50 18.19 10.66 -20.26
C LEU A 50 17.73 10.01 -21.56
N ASP A 51 18.64 9.36 -22.27
CA ASP A 51 18.27 8.41 -23.30
C ASP A 51 17.89 7.08 -22.64
N ILE A 52 16.79 6.47 -23.10
CA ILE A 52 16.24 5.26 -22.48
C ILE A 52 17.25 4.12 -22.50
N ASP A 53 18.10 4.06 -23.51
CA ASP A 53 19.13 3.04 -23.65
C ASP A 53 20.21 3.12 -22.58
N GLN A 54 20.46 4.32 -22.02
CA GLN A 54 21.36 4.50 -20.88
C GLN A 54 20.74 4.05 -19.56
N ILE A 55 19.42 3.89 -19.47
CA ILE A 55 18.75 3.40 -18.25
C ILE A 55 18.96 1.90 -18.16
N ASP A 56 19.75 1.46 -17.19
CA ASP A 56 19.99 0.03 -16.91
C ASP A 56 18.83 -0.59 -16.14
N SER A 57 18.32 0.14 -15.15
CA SER A 57 17.31 -0.41 -14.25
C SER A 57 16.43 0.62 -13.58
N VAL A 58 15.25 0.16 -13.16
CA VAL A 58 14.30 0.93 -12.34
C VAL A 58 14.31 0.39 -10.92
N PHE A 59 14.53 1.25 -9.91
CA PHE A 59 14.60 0.83 -8.52
C PHE A 59 13.37 1.22 -7.69
N GLY A 60 12.87 0.27 -6.88
CA GLY A 60 11.75 0.51 -5.97
C GLY A 60 11.12 -0.76 -5.41
N ASN A 61 9.93 -0.63 -4.85
CA ASN A 61 9.17 -1.74 -4.28
C ASN A 61 8.26 -2.36 -5.36
N ALA A 62 8.08 -3.68 -5.31
CA ALA A 62 7.01 -4.35 -6.02
C ALA A 62 5.67 -4.15 -5.28
N VAL A 63 4.55 -4.46 -5.92
CA VAL A 63 3.21 -4.50 -5.30
C VAL A 63 3.08 -5.53 -4.18
N TYR A 64 4.11 -6.35 -3.95
CA TYR A 64 4.16 -7.30 -2.85
C TYR A 64 4.79 -6.66 -1.60
N PRO A 65 4.06 -6.52 -0.48
CA PRO A 65 4.63 -6.04 0.77
C PRO A 65 5.71 -6.98 1.29
N SER A 66 6.78 -6.41 1.85
CA SER A 66 7.89 -7.17 2.43
C SER A 66 8.41 -6.46 3.68
N ARG A 67 8.72 -7.23 4.74
CA ARG A 67 9.42 -6.67 5.92
C ARG A 67 10.83 -6.21 5.59
N PHE A 68 11.44 -6.72 4.52
CA PHE A 68 12.77 -6.29 4.10
C PHE A 68 12.78 -4.93 3.42
N TYR A 69 11.63 -4.31 3.14
CA TYR A 69 11.64 -2.93 2.66
C TYR A 69 12.18 -1.98 3.73
N GLY A 70 12.97 -1.01 3.27
CA GLY A 70 13.59 0.01 4.09
C GLY A 70 13.79 1.29 3.28
N GLY A 71 14.00 2.42 3.95
CA GLY A 71 14.27 3.72 3.32
C GLY A 71 13.13 4.37 2.51
N ARG A 72 12.25 3.56 1.92
CA ARG A 72 11.03 3.90 1.20
C ARG A 72 9.89 3.06 1.78
N SER A 73 8.88 3.71 2.34
CA SER A 73 7.68 3.05 2.82
C SER A 73 6.98 2.31 1.68
N TYR A 74 6.42 1.14 1.98
CA TYR A 74 5.53 0.46 1.06
C TYR A 74 4.28 1.32 0.78
N ASN A 75 3.91 1.41 -0.48
CA ASN A 75 2.73 2.14 -0.93
C ASN A 75 2.22 1.49 -2.21
N LEU A 76 1.03 0.92 -2.15
CA LEU A 76 0.45 0.14 -3.25
C LEU A 76 0.29 0.99 -4.53
N GLU A 77 0.01 2.28 -4.41
CA GLU A 77 -0.15 3.19 -5.56
C GLU A 77 1.17 3.55 -6.24
N HIS A 78 2.28 3.44 -5.52
CA HIS A 78 3.62 3.75 -6.03
C HIS A 78 4.53 2.54 -5.95
N SER A 79 4.01 1.36 -6.27
CA SER A 79 4.77 0.11 -6.36
C SER A 79 4.66 -0.47 -7.76
N LEU A 80 5.70 -1.18 -8.19
CA LEU A 80 5.77 -1.78 -9.52
C LEU A 80 4.87 -3.00 -9.59
N THR A 81 3.96 -3.02 -10.56
CA THR A 81 3.14 -4.21 -10.86
C THR A 81 3.94 -5.24 -11.64
N ASP A 82 3.48 -6.49 -11.63
CA ASP A 82 4.08 -7.57 -12.44
C ASP A 82 4.18 -7.21 -13.91
N HIS A 83 3.12 -6.64 -14.48
CA HIS A 83 3.10 -6.19 -15.86
C HIS A 83 4.15 -5.11 -16.13
N GLN A 84 4.33 -4.15 -15.22
CA GLN A 84 5.37 -3.13 -15.37
C GLN A 84 6.78 -3.73 -15.29
N ILE A 85 7.01 -4.68 -14.38
CA ILE A 85 8.27 -5.40 -14.24
C ILE A 85 8.56 -6.19 -15.51
N GLU A 86 7.57 -6.89 -16.06
CA GLU A 86 7.69 -7.62 -17.32
C GLU A 86 7.98 -6.68 -18.50
N THR A 87 7.25 -5.58 -18.63
CA THR A 87 7.45 -4.57 -19.68
C THR A 87 8.86 -3.99 -19.64
N LEU A 88 9.37 -3.61 -18.45
CA LEU A 88 10.74 -3.13 -18.29
C LEU A 88 11.76 -4.18 -18.76
N ASN A 89 11.58 -5.41 -18.28
CA ASN A 89 12.46 -6.53 -18.61
C ASN A 89 12.48 -6.88 -20.10
N ASN A 90 11.33 -6.80 -20.78
CA ASN A 90 11.21 -7.04 -22.22
C ASN A 90 11.87 -5.94 -23.06
N HIS A 91 12.04 -4.74 -22.50
CA HIS A 91 12.81 -3.64 -23.08
C HIS A 91 14.28 -3.63 -22.63
N GLY A 92 14.77 -4.72 -22.03
CA GLY A 92 16.16 -4.83 -21.56
C GLY A 92 16.48 -3.96 -20.34
N LYS A 93 15.46 -3.51 -19.60
CA LYS A 93 15.60 -2.70 -18.38
C LYS A 93 15.37 -3.57 -17.16
N GLY A 94 16.39 -3.70 -16.31
CA GLY A 94 16.29 -4.45 -15.07
C GLY A 94 15.41 -3.77 -14.02
N VAL A 95 15.02 -4.51 -13.00
CA VAL A 95 14.35 -3.97 -11.81
C VAL A 95 15.24 -4.20 -10.58
N SER A 96 15.48 -3.14 -9.81
CA SER A 96 16.24 -3.19 -8.57
C SER A 96 15.32 -3.10 -7.36
N PHE A 97 15.00 -4.24 -6.73
CA PHE A 97 14.10 -4.26 -5.57
C PHE A 97 14.79 -3.70 -4.31
N THR A 98 14.15 -2.74 -3.64
CA THR A 98 14.74 -2.02 -2.51
C THR A 98 14.54 -2.70 -1.16
N LEU A 99 15.07 -3.93 -1.00
CA LEU A 99 15.08 -4.71 0.25
C LEU A 99 16.12 -4.18 1.26
N THR A 100 16.00 -2.89 1.56
CA THR A 100 17.00 -2.12 2.29
C THR A 100 16.69 -1.98 3.80
N GLY A 101 15.85 -2.86 4.34
CA GLY A 101 15.60 -3.00 5.76
C GLY A 101 16.85 -3.43 6.53
N HIS A 102 16.90 -3.11 7.82
CA HIS A 102 18.09 -3.34 8.67
C HIS A 102 18.12 -4.75 9.28
N HIS A 103 16.98 -5.40 9.38
CA HIS A 103 16.82 -6.67 10.06
C HIS A 103 16.76 -7.84 9.07
N PHE A 104 17.21 -9.01 9.54
CA PHE A 104 17.12 -10.27 8.84
C PHE A 104 16.54 -11.33 9.78
N ASP A 105 15.72 -12.21 9.23
CA ASP A 105 15.10 -13.35 9.89
C ASP A 105 14.83 -14.41 8.81
N GLU A 106 15.15 -15.67 9.10
CA GLU A 106 15.06 -16.76 8.11
C GLU A 106 13.60 -17.10 7.78
N GLU A 107 12.68 -17.05 8.73
CA GLU A 107 11.25 -17.32 8.46
C GLU A 107 10.67 -16.23 7.55
N VAL A 108 11.02 -14.96 7.80
CA VAL A 108 10.66 -13.85 6.92
C VAL A 108 11.26 -14.02 5.52
N PHE A 109 12.50 -14.51 5.42
CA PHE A 109 13.13 -14.82 4.13
C PHE A 109 12.33 -15.90 3.38
N LEU A 110 12.01 -17.01 4.06
CA LEU A 110 11.24 -18.11 3.48
C LEU A 110 9.85 -17.65 3.01
N ALA A 111 9.17 -16.79 3.77
CA ALA A 111 7.88 -16.21 3.36
C ALA A 111 7.99 -15.32 2.10
N ASN A 112 9.13 -14.63 1.92
CA ASN A 112 9.42 -13.80 0.74
C ASN A 112 10.01 -14.60 -0.44
N ARG A 113 10.31 -15.89 -0.25
CA ARG A 113 10.98 -16.74 -1.24
C ARG A 113 10.24 -16.81 -2.57
N HIS A 114 8.91 -16.88 -2.54
CA HIS A 114 8.09 -16.94 -3.75
C HIS A 114 8.25 -15.67 -4.61
N PHE A 115 8.23 -14.50 -3.98
CA PHE A 115 8.45 -13.19 -4.60
C PHE A 115 9.87 -13.09 -5.18
N LEU A 116 10.88 -13.49 -4.42
CA LEU A 116 12.27 -13.49 -4.87
C LEU A 116 12.47 -14.41 -6.06
N LYS A 117 11.90 -15.63 -6.02
CA LYS A 117 11.96 -16.59 -7.13
C LYS A 117 11.25 -16.06 -8.38
N ARG A 118 10.09 -15.41 -8.22
CA ARG A 118 9.28 -14.90 -9.33
C ARG A 118 10.04 -13.92 -10.23
N PHE A 119 10.91 -13.09 -9.66
CA PHE A 119 11.66 -12.08 -10.41
C PHE A 119 13.15 -12.39 -10.53
N HIS A 120 13.57 -13.61 -10.19
CA HIS A 120 14.97 -14.02 -10.25
C HIS A 120 15.39 -14.25 -11.71
N ARG A 121 16.23 -13.34 -12.22
CA ARG A 121 16.80 -13.39 -13.58
C ARG A 121 17.97 -12.42 -13.71
N PRO A 122 18.87 -12.64 -14.69
CA PRO A 122 19.87 -11.66 -15.07
C PRO A 122 19.25 -10.29 -15.40
N GLY A 123 19.94 -9.23 -14.99
CA GLY A 123 19.51 -7.83 -15.16
C GLY A 123 18.69 -7.29 -13.99
N ASN A 124 17.95 -8.13 -13.27
CA ASN A 124 17.32 -7.72 -12.03
C ASN A 124 18.35 -7.68 -10.88
N ALA A 125 18.05 -6.85 -9.88
CA ALA A 125 18.95 -6.62 -8.77
C ALA A 125 18.18 -6.54 -7.44
N ILE A 126 18.90 -6.82 -6.35
CA ILE A 126 18.41 -6.56 -5.00
C ILE A 126 19.33 -5.55 -4.33
N VAL A 127 18.76 -4.47 -3.81
CA VAL A 127 19.48 -3.49 -3.00
C VAL A 127 19.29 -3.85 -1.53
N CYS A 128 20.38 -4.18 -0.83
CA CYS A 128 20.34 -4.60 0.58
C CYS A 128 21.09 -3.63 1.49
N THR A 129 20.60 -3.53 2.72
CA THR A 129 21.35 -2.91 3.84
C THR A 129 21.95 -3.99 4.74
N ASN A 130 21.24 -5.10 4.93
CA ASN A 130 21.65 -6.22 5.76
C ASN A 130 22.51 -7.22 4.97
N ASP A 131 23.69 -7.55 5.50
CA ASP A 131 24.66 -8.41 4.82
C ASP A 131 24.27 -9.90 4.83
N GLU A 132 23.55 -10.36 5.87
CA GLU A 132 23.08 -11.75 5.93
C GLU A 132 21.97 -11.99 4.91
N LEU A 133 21.05 -11.03 4.72
CA LEU A 133 20.08 -11.07 3.63
C LEU A 133 20.77 -11.15 2.26
N ALA A 134 21.80 -10.34 2.04
CA ALA A 134 22.54 -10.33 0.78
C ALA A 134 23.21 -11.69 0.50
N LYS A 135 23.90 -12.26 1.50
CA LYS A 135 24.52 -13.60 1.39
C LYS A 135 23.49 -14.67 1.12
N ARG A 136 22.37 -14.66 1.85
CA ARG A 136 21.29 -15.64 1.71
C ARG A 136 20.63 -15.58 0.32
N ILE A 137 20.43 -14.37 -0.22
CA ILE A 137 19.95 -14.18 -1.60
C ILE A 137 20.98 -14.70 -2.60
N ARG A 138 22.28 -14.39 -2.46
CA ARG A 138 23.30 -14.90 -3.39
C ARG A 138 23.34 -16.42 -3.45
N GLN A 139 23.16 -17.09 -2.32
CA GLN A 139 23.18 -18.55 -2.23
C GLN A 139 22.03 -19.19 -3.01
N GLU A 140 20.83 -18.59 -3.00
CA GLU A 140 19.63 -19.21 -3.57
C GLU A 140 19.19 -18.61 -4.91
N PHE A 141 19.49 -17.34 -5.14
CA PHE A 141 19.08 -16.56 -6.31
C PHE A 141 20.29 -15.83 -6.93
N PRO A 142 21.31 -16.56 -7.43
CA PRO A 142 22.61 -16.02 -7.82
C PRO A 142 22.57 -15.02 -8.98
N ASP A 143 21.63 -15.15 -9.91
CA ASP A 143 21.49 -14.22 -11.05
C ASP A 143 21.05 -12.79 -10.68
N TYR A 144 20.62 -12.55 -9.43
CA TYR A 144 20.40 -11.18 -8.98
C TYR A 144 21.74 -10.46 -8.79
N LEU A 145 21.86 -9.27 -9.37
CA LEU A 145 22.94 -8.37 -9.00
C LEU A 145 22.67 -7.79 -7.60
N LEU A 146 23.60 -7.95 -6.66
CA LEU A 146 23.47 -7.45 -5.30
C LEU A 146 24.11 -6.08 -5.16
N LYS A 147 23.33 -5.12 -4.63
CA LYS A 147 23.76 -3.73 -4.45
C LYS A 147 23.77 -3.35 -2.98
N ALA A 148 24.88 -2.80 -2.50
CA ALA A 148 24.94 -2.20 -1.18
C ALA A 148 24.13 -0.89 -1.16
N SER A 149 23.15 -0.79 -0.26
CA SER A 149 22.28 0.37 -0.12
C SER A 149 23.04 1.61 0.38
N LEU A 150 22.61 2.80 -0.06
CA LEU A 150 22.99 4.11 0.52
C LEU A 150 22.82 4.14 2.05
N ILE A 151 21.87 3.37 2.58
CA ILE A 151 21.56 3.30 4.02
C ILE A 151 22.75 2.72 4.82
N LYS A 152 23.61 1.92 4.20
CA LYS A 152 24.84 1.41 4.83
C LYS A 152 25.86 2.52 5.12
N HIS A 153 25.62 3.74 4.62
CA HIS A 153 26.43 4.92 4.92
C HIS A 153 27.93 4.68 4.63
N LEU A 154 28.22 4.20 3.43
CA LEU A 154 29.56 3.88 2.94
C LEU A 154 30.36 5.17 2.67
N ASN A 155 30.82 5.81 3.74
CA ASN A 155 31.41 7.14 3.73
C ASN A 155 32.92 7.16 4.05
N THR A 156 33.55 5.99 4.09
CA THR A 156 34.99 5.79 4.29
C THR A 156 35.48 4.67 3.37
N LEU A 157 36.76 4.72 2.97
CA LEU A 157 37.38 3.73 2.08
C LEU A 157 37.19 2.29 2.61
N GLU A 158 37.52 2.06 3.87
CA GLU A 158 37.38 0.76 4.55
C GLU A 158 35.95 0.20 4.44
N LYS A 159 34.92 1.03 4.63
CA LYS A 159 33.52 0.61 4.49
C LYS A 159 33.19 0.20 3.07
N VAL A 160 33.70 0.93 2.08
CA VAL A 160 33.50 0.66 0.65
C VAL A 160 34.16 -0.67 0.28
N GLU A 161 35.42 -0.89 0.65
CA GLU A 161 36.16 -2.14 0.39
C GLU A 161 35.48 -3.34 1.04
N ARG A 162 35.08 -3.21 2.30
CA ARG A 162 34.30 -4.26 2.99
C ARG A 162 33.00 -4.56 2.25
N ALA A 163 32.29 -3.54 1.76
CA ALA A 163 31.07 -3.76 0.99
C ALA A 163 31.37 -4.42 -0.37
N LEU A 164 32.42 -4.04 -1.09
CA LEU A 164 32.80 -4.66 -2.37
C LEU A 164 33.16 -6.15 -2.24
N SER A 165 33.57 -6.61 -1.05
CA SER A 165 33.76 -8.05 -0.79
C SER A 165 32.45 -8.85 -0.74
N ILE A 166 31.32 -8.18 -0.52
CA ILE A 166 29.99 -8.80 -0.36
C ILE A 166 29.07 -8.45 -1.54
N TYR A 167 29.15 -7.27 -2.13
CA TYR A 167 28.17 -6.77 -3.09
C TYR A 167 28.76 -6.57 -4.47
N ASP A 168 28.00 -6.85 -5.52
CA ASP A 168 28.45 -6.66 -6.90
C ASP A 168 28.60 -5.16 -7.24
N ARG A 169 27.73 -4.31 -6.68
CA ARG A 169 27.84 -2.85 -6.73
C ARG A 169 27.62 -2.20 -5.37
N VAL A 170 28.19 -1.02 -5.16
CA VAL A 170 28.04 -0.26 -3.90
C VAL A 170 27.57 1.17 -4.16
N VAL A 171 26.58 1.64 -3.40
CA VAL A 171 26.01 2.99 -3.55
C VAL A 171 26.64 3.94 -2.52
N ILE A 172 27.25 5.01 -3.01
CA ILE A 172 27.88 6.03 -2.17
C ILE A 172 26.85 7.07 -1.71
N PRO A 173 26.92 7.54 -0.45
CA PRO A 173 26.11 8.65 0.03
C PRO A 173 26.18 9.92 -0.85
N MET A 174 25.04 10.60 -1.03
CA MET A 174 24.94 11.80 -1.88
C MET A 174 25.88 12.95 -1.45
N ASP A 175 26.15 13.13 -0.16
CA ASP A 175 27.08 14.13 0.37
C ASP A 175 28.53 13.88 -0.07
N LYS A 176 28.87 12.63 -0.36
CA LYS A 176 30.21 12.25 -0.79
C LYS A 176 30.48 12.50 -2.27
N ASN A 177 29.47 12.92 -3.03
CA ASN A 177 29.69 13.43 -4.37
C ASN A 177 30.52 14.73 -4.39
N ASP A 178 30.62 15.48 -3.28
CA ASP A 178 31.40 16.73 -3.20
C ASP A 178 32.83 16.54 -2.64
N ASP A 179 33.20 15.30 -2.33
CA ASP A 179 34.45 14.94 -1.67
C ASP A 179 35.41 14.29 -2.68
N ASP A 180 36.05 15.12 -3.52
CA ASP A 180 36.92 14.66 -4.61
C ASP A 180 38.03 13.73 -4.10
N ALA A 181 38.68 14.08 -2.99
CA ALA A 181 39.75 13.28 -2.39
C ALA A 181 39.26 11.88 -1.96
N PHE A 182 38.05 11.81 -1.37
CA PHE A 182 37.43 10.54 -1.06
C PHE A 182 37.14 9.74 -2.34
N LEU A 183 36.49 10.35 -3.33
CA LEU A 183 36.12 9.70 -4.59
C LEU A 183 37.34 9.18 -5.37
N GLU A 184 38.41 9.95 -5.43
CA GLU A 184 39.66 9.58 -6.06
C GLU A 184 40.30 8.35 -5.39
N SER A 185 40.20 8.26 -4.06
CA SER A 185 40.73 7.13 -3.28
C SER A 185 39.98 5.81 -3.47
N LEU A 186 38.77 5.82 -4.04
CA LEU A 186 37.94 4.61 -4.12
C LEU A 186 38.43 3.62 -5.19
N PRO A 187 38.51 2.32 -4.85
CA PRO A 187 38.89 1.27 -5.78
C PRO A 187 37.70 0.86 -6.67
N GLU A 188 37.97 0.09 -7.72
CA GLU A 188 36.94 -0.57 -8.54
C GLU A 188 35.78 0.35 -8.96
N LYS A 189 36.08 1.56 -9.43
CA LYS A 189 35.08 2.62 -9.72
C LYS A 189 33.94 2.17 -10.65
N HIS A 190 34.18 1.18 -11.51
CA HIS A 190 33.17 0.53 -12.35
C HIS A 190 32.07 -0.22 -11.57
N ARG A 191 32.28 -0.54 -10.28
CA ARG A 191 31.29 -1.15 -9.37
C ARG A 191 30.63 -0.14 -8.44
N ILE A 192 31.03 1.12 -8.51
CA ILE A 192 30.55 2.18 -7.63
C ILE A 192 29.43 2.94 -8.32
N VAL A 193 28.33 3.13 -7.58
CA VAL A 193 27.17 3.89 -8.05
C VAL A 193 27.11 5.20 -7.27
N LEU A 194 27.29 6.30 -7.98
CA LEU A 194 27.10 7.65 -7.44
C LEU A 194 25.68 8.14 -7.70
N PHE A 195 25.33 9.31 -7.20
CA PHE A 195 24.07 9.98 -7.57
C PHE A 195 24.35 11.01 -8.67
N ALA A 196 23.52 11.07 -9.71
CA ALA A 196 23.57 12.20 -10.65
C ALA A 196 22.68 13.37 -10.19
N ASN A 197 21.78 13.11 -9.24
CA ASN A 197 21.01 14.15 -8.57
C ASN A 197 20.67 13.79 -7.13
N ALA A 198 20.33 14.82 -6.35
CA ALA A 198 20.07 14.71 -4.92
C ALA A 198 18.79 15.43 -4.51
N ASN A 199 18.32 15.05 -3.31
CA ASN A 199 17.14 15.58 -2.64
C ASN A 199 17.47 15.70 -1.13
N CYS A 200 16.47 15.61 -0.25
CA CYS A 200 16.61 15.81 1.19
C CYS A 200 17.68 14.98 1.94
N ALA A 201 18.22 13.92 1.34
CA ALA A 201 19.28 13.11 1.94
C ALA A 201 20.69 13.71 1.74
N TYR A 202 20.83 14.66 0.80
CA TYR A 202 22.10 15.25 0.38
C TYR A 202 22.88 15.82 1.55
N ASN A 203 22.33 16.83 2.24
CA ASN A 203 22.95 17.43 3.41
C ASN A 203 22.43 16.85 4.73
N CYS A 204 21.81 15.66 4.73
CA CYS A 204 21.21 15.09 5.93
C CYS A 204 22.23 14.27 6.72
N PRO A 205 22.66 14.72 7.92
CA PRO A 205 23.73 14.07 8.67
C PRO A 205 23.28 12.78 9.37
N ALA A 206 21.98 12.61 9.62
CA ALA A 206 21.49 11.52 10.48
C ALA A 206 20.57 10.50 9.81
N ARG A 207 19.82 10.89 8.77
CA ARG A 207 18.99 9.99 7.94
C ARG A 207 18.11 8.99 8.74
N THR A 208 17.66 9.41 9.93
CA THR A 208 16.93 8.58 10.91
C THR A 208 15.64 7.97 10.36
N CYS A 209 15.02 8.63 9.38
CA CYS A 209 13.81 8.15 8.73
C CYS A 209 13.98 6.76 8.08
N TYR A 210 15.18 6.40 7.61
CA TYR A 210 15.42 5.09 6.99
C TYR A 210 15.29 3.94 7.98
N ALA A 211 15.86 4.08 9.18
CA ALA A 211 15.73 3.12 10.25
C ALA A 211 14.28 3.05 10.76
N ALA A 212 13.60 4.20 10.87
CA ALA A 212 12.22 4.24 11.32
C ALA A 212 11.25 3.54 10.35
N ILE A 213 11.41 3.74 9.05
CA ILE A 213 10.64 3.00 8.02
C ILE A 213 10.89 1.50 8.14
N SER A 214 12.15 1.10 8.36
CA SER A 214 12.49 -0.31 8.56
C SER A 214 11.84 -0.87 9.82
N GLN A 215 11.79 -0.13 10.93
CA GLN A 215 11.14 -0.57 12.17
C GLN A 215 9.63 -0.77 11.97
N THR A 216 8.98 0.15 11.26
CA THR A 216 7.55 0.05 10.94
C THR A 216 7.23 -1.23 10.17
N HIS A 217 7.99 -1.56 9.11
CA HIS A 217 7.80 -2.82 8.36
C HIS A 217 8.01 -4.09 9.18
N TRP A 218 8.72 -4.00 10.32
CA TRP A 218 8.92 -5.10 11.25
C TRP A 218 7.93 -5.09 12.42
N GLY A 219 6.92 -4.21 12.40
CA GLY A 219 5.95 -4.05 13.47
C GLY A 219 6.56 -3.53 14.77
N LYS A 220 7.75 -2.91 14.72
CA LYS A 220 8.42 -2.31 15.87
C LYS A 220 7.99 -0.87 16.05
N ASP A 221 8.05 -0.40 17.29
CA ASP A 221 7.74 0.98 17.63
C ASP A 221 8.61 1.97 16.86
N TYR A 222 7.94 3.03 16.40
CA TYR A 222 8.53 4.08 15.59
C TYR A 222 9.51 4.91 16.43
N SER A 223 10.82 4.72 16.23
CA SER A 223 11.80 5.36 17.12
C SER A 223 12.06 6.84 16.82
N LYS A 224 12.16 7.28 15.54
CA LYS A 224 12.50 8.68 15.17
C LYS A 224 12.03 9.08 13.76
N SER A 225 11.45 10.27 13.59
CA SER A 225 11.07 10.83 12.29
C SER A 225 12.21 11.58 11.59
N CYS A 226 11.90 12.26 10.48
CA CYS A 226 12.85 13.12 9.77
C CYS A 226 13.61 14.02 10.75
N SER A 227 14.94 13.98 10.68
CA SER A 227 15.79 14.73 11.61
C SER A 227 15.69 16.25 11.46
N LYS A 228 15.08 16.77 10.39
CA LYS A 228 15.04 18.20 10.09
C LYS A 228 14.42 19.04 11.20
N ALA A 229 13.47 18.49 11.96
CA ALA A 229 12.82 19.21 13.06
C ALA A 229 13.76 19.52 14.24
N TRP A 230 14.74 18.66 14.51
CA TRP A 230 15.66 18.79 15.65
C TRP A 230 17.14 18.95 15.24
N MET A 231 17.47 18.80 13.96
CA MET A 231 18.69 19.26 13.31
C MET A 231 18.33 20.06 12.05
N PRO A 232 18.00 21.34 12.22
CA PRO A 232 17.72 22.24 11.11
C PRO A 232 18.91 22.33 10.16
N ARG A 233 18.60 22.45 8.86
CA ARG A 233 19.60 22.56 7.79
C ARG A 233 18.97 23.21 6.56
N PRO A 234 19.77 23.85 5.69
CA PRO A 234 19.27 24.46 4.47
C PRO A 234 18.51 23.48 3.59
N ASP A 235 17.51 23.99 2.88
CA ASP A 235 16.85 23.22 1.83
C ASP A 235 17.76 23.15 0.60
N VAL A 236 18.04 21.92 0.16
CA VAL A 236 18.87 21.65 -1.01
C VAL A 236 18.07 21.69 -2.32
N GLY A 237 16.75 21.53 -2.25
CA GLY A 237 15.90 21.40 -3.44
C GLY A 237 16.17 20.09 -4.19
N HIS A 238 15.98 20.13 -5.51
CA HIS A 238 16.34 19.03 -6.42
C HIS A 238 17.61 19.43 -7.15
N THR A 239 18.74 18.88 -6.72
CA THR A 239 20.09 19.31 -7.12
C THR A 239 20.69 18.31 -8.09
N PHE A 240 21.45 18.75 -9.09
CA PHE A 240 22.14 17.89 -10.05
C PHE A 240 23.66 18.02 -9.92
N PHE A 241 24.36 16.90 -10.11
CA PHE A 241 25.82 16.86 -10.06
C PHE A 241 26.43 16.86 -11.46
N ASP A 242 27.69 17.28 -11.54
CA ASP A 242 28.53 17.20 -12.72
C ASP A 242 28.90 15.73 -13.02
N VAL A 243 28.10 15.04 -13.83
CA VAL A 243 28.35 13.64 -14.18
C VAL A 243 29.57 13.47 -15.09
N ASP A 244 29.94 14.48 -15.88
CA ASP A 244 31.14 14.43 -16.72
C ASP A 244 32.41 14.48 -15.87
N LYS A 245 32.45 15.36 -14.85
CA LYS A 245 33.54 15.38 -13.87
C LYS A 245 33.67 14.04 -13.15
N LEU A 246 32.56 13.47 -12.68
CA LEU A 246 32.57 12.18 -11.99
C LEU A 246 32.98 11.03 -12.93
N ALA A 247 32.57 11.08 -14.19
CA ALA A 247 33.00 10.12 -15.21
C ALA A 247 34.49 10.25 -15.54
N ALA A 248 35.04 11.46 -15.58
CA ALA A 248 36.48 11.67 -15.74
C ALA A 248 37.29 11.06 -14.59
N MET A 249 36.70 10.92 -13.39
CA MET A 249 37.31 10.18 -12.28
C MET A 249 37.19 8.65 -12.43
N GLY A 250 36.40 8.13 -13.38
CA GLY A 250 36.20 6.71 -13.66
C GLY A 250 34.85 6.13 -13.21
N PHE A 251 33.87 6.97 -12.82
CA PHE A 251 32.53 6.53 -12.42
C PHE A 251 31.53 6.61 -13.57
N HIS A 252 30.93 5.49 -13.95
CA HIS A 252 29.97 5.46 -15.08
C HIS A 252 28.54 5.04 -14.68
N HIS A 253 28.31 4.71 -13.41
CA HIS A 253 27.00 4.30 -12.91
C HIS A 253 26.41 5.32 -11.97
N PHE A 254 25.21 5.79 -12.28
CA PHE A 254 24.56 6.87 -11.55
C PHE A 254 23.12 6.55 -11.16
N LYS A 255 22.72 6.99 -9.98
CA LYS A 255 21.32 6.99 -9.54
C LYS A 255 20.65 8.32 -9.79
N VAL A 256 19.41 8.25 -10.24
CA VAL A 256 18.56 9.40 -10.49
C VAL A 256 17.23 9.25 -9.77
N VAL A 257 16.86 10.29 -9.04
CA VAL A 257 15.54 10.43 -8.40
C VAL A 257 14.71 11.48 -9.15
N PRO A 258 13.40 11.27 -9.30
CA PRO A 258 12.56 12.19 -10.04
C PRO A 258 12.36 13.48 -9.25
N SER A 259 12.11 14.58 -9.97
CA SER A 259 11.67 15.83 -9.37
C SER A 259 10.27 15.69 -8.76
N ASN A 260 9.93 16.59 -7.85
CA ASN A 260 8.57 16.71 -7.31
C ASN A 260 7.79 17.79 -8.10
N SER A 261 7.45 17.52 -9.35
CA SER A 261 6.63 18.41 -10.19
C SER A 261 5.23 17.84 -10.44
N GLY A 262 4.19 18.68 -10.40
CA GLY A 262 2.80 18.25 -10.57
C GLY A 262 2.38 17.96 -12.02
N ASP A 263 3.02 18.58 -13.02
CA ASP A 263 2.62 18.41 -14.43
C ASP A 263 2.88 17.00 -14.98
N PRO A 264 4.07 16.36 -14.75
CA PRO A 264 4.31 14.96 -15.09
C PRO A 264 3.32 14.01 -14.41
N ASP A 265 3.01 14.24 -13.13
CA ASP A 265 2.05 13.43 -12.36
C ASP A 265 0.66 13.46 -13.04
N ARG A 266 0.18 14.64 -13.44
CA ARG A 266 -1.11 14.80 -14.15
C ARG A 266 -1.08 14.13 -15.52
N PHE A 267 -0.01 14.32 -16.29
CA PHE A 267 0.10 13.76 -17.64
C PHE A 267 0.14 12.23 -17.63
N LEU A 268 0.93 11.63 -16.75
CA LEU A 268 1.03 10.18 -16.60
C LEU A 268 -0.33 9.57 -16.22
N ARG A 269 -1.02 10.17 -15.24
CA ARG A 269 -2.34 9.69 -14.79
C ARG A 269 -3.39 9.77 -15.91
N ASN A 270 -3.40 10.84 -16.69
CA ASN A 270 -4.31 10.98 -17.82
C ASN A 270 -4.07 9.92 -18.91
N ARG A 271 -2.81 9.54 -19.13
CA ARG A 271 -2.47 8.47 -20.07
C ARG A 271 -2.83 7.09 -19.53
N ALA A 272 -2.50 6.82 -18.27
CA ALA A 272 -2.81 5.58 -17.58
C ALA A 272 -4.32 5.30 -17.50
N ALA A 273 -5.15 6.33 -17.30
CA ALA A 273 -6.61 6.21 -17.24
C ALA A 273 -7.25 5.68 -18.53
N LYS A 274 -6.53 5.72 -19.67
CA LYS A 274 -7.00 5.21 -20.97
C LYS A 274 -6.67 3.74 -21.19
N VAL A 275 -5.84 3.13 -20.35
CA VAL A 275 -5.41 1.74 -20.48
C VAL A 275 -6.39 0.86 -19.71
N ALA A 276 -7.01 -0.10 -20.39
CA ALA A 276 -7.85 -1.09 -19.74
C ALA A 276 -6.97 -2.01 -18.88
N VAL A 277 -7.30 -2.14 -17.60
CA VAL A 277 -6.66 -3.12 -16.72
C VAL A 277 -7.43 -4.43 -16.89
N ASN A 278 -6.84 -5.37 -17.63
CA ASN A 278 -7.39 -6.72 -17.72
C ASN A 278 -7.00 -7.49 -16.45
N SER A 279 -7.98 -7.92 -15.67
CA SER A 279 -7.75 -8.85 -14.55
C SER A 279 -7.93 -10.29 -15.03
N VAL A 280 -6.89 -11.10 -14.84
CA VAL A 280 -7.04 -12.56 -14.77
C VAL A 280 -7.29 -12.89 -13.30
N LEU A 281 -8.33 -13.68 -13.02
CA LEU A 281 -8.55 -14.17 -11.65
C LEU A 281 -7.31 -14.98 -11.21
N PRO A 282 -6.75 -14.69 -10.03
CA PRO A 282 -5.62 -15.47 -9.54
C PRO A 282 -6.07 -16.89 -9.22
N GLU A 283 -5.14 -17.84 -9.34
CA GLU A 283 -5.30 -19.17 -8.75
C GLU A 283 -4.80 -19.16 -7.29
N PRO A 284 -5.43 -19.92 -6.37
CA PRO A 284 -6.61 -20.77 -6.58
C PRO A 284 -7.89 -19.95 -6.77
N ARG A 285 -8.94 -20.60 -7.29
CA ARG A 285 -10.29 -20.00 -7.32
C ARG A 285 -10.70 -19.46 -5.94
N PRO A 286 -11.44 -18.34 -5.88
CA PRO A 286 -11.90 -17.77 -4.62
C PRO A 286 -12.71 -18.78 -3.80
N ALA A 287 -12.35 -18.94 -2.52
CA ALA A 287 -13.11 -19.75 -1.57
C ALA A 287 -14.45 -19.07 -1.23
N ALA A 288 -14.46 -17.75 -1.10
CA ALA A 288 -15.66 -16.95 -0.94
C ALA A 288 -15.42 -15.48 -1.34
N THR A 289 -16.50 -14.76 -1.62
CA THR A 289 -16.51 -13.30 -1.80
C THR A 289 -17.27 -12.62 -0.67
N ILE A 290 -16.66 -11.58 -0.08
CA ILE A 290 -17.31 -10.67 0.87
C ILE A 290 -18.07 -9.59 0.12
N HIS A 291 -19.39 -9.74 0.07
CA HIS A 291 -20.32 -8.77 -0.50
C HIS A 291 -20.77 -7.80 0.58
N SER A 292 -20.62 -6.50 0.32
CA SER A 292 -21.16 -5.48 1.22
C SER A 292 -21.49 -4.21 0.45
N PHE A 293 -22.46 -3.43 0.92
CA PHE A 293 -22.54 -2.03 0.52
C PHE A 293 -21.31 -1.27 1.07
N PRO A 294 -20.89 -0.14 0.47
CA PRO A 294 -19.95 0.76 1.13
C PRO A 294 -20.39 1.04 2.56
N LYS A 295 -19.42 1.18 3.48
CA LYS A 295 -19.66 1.59 4.88
C LYS A 295 -20.26 0.55 5.83
N CYS A 296 -20.53 -0.67 5.38
CA CYS A 296 -20.90 -1.79 6.25
C CYS A 296 -19.74 -2.38 7.08
N GLY A 297 -18.58 -1.71 7.17
CA GLY A 297 -17.45 -2.19 7.99
C GLY A 297 -16.50 -3.19 7.32
N ARG A 298 -16.59 -3.40 5.99
CA ARG A 298 -15.74 -4.37 5.29
C ARG A 298 -14.24 -4.18 5.49
N THR A 299 -13.76 -2.94 5.63
CA THR A 299 -12.35 -2.68 5.92
C THR A 299 -11.92 -3.29 7.26
N TRP A 300 -12.79 -3.26 8.27
CA TRP A 300 -12.53 -3.89 9.56
C TRP A 300 -12.52 -5.42 9.44
N LEU A 301 -13.54 -6.01 8.82
CA LEU A 301 -13.59 -7.46 8.57
C LEU A 301 -12.36 -7.95 7.79
N ARG A 302 -11.94 -7.24 6.73
CA ARG A 302 -10.71 -7.58 6.00
C ARG A 302 -9.47 -7.49 6.88
N THR A 303 -9.39 -6.49 7.75
CA THR A 303 -8.23 -6.34 8.65
C THR A 303 -8.18 -7.49 9.65
N LEU A 304 -9.34 -7.86 10.20
CA LEU A 304 -9.49 -9.00 11.11
C LEU A 304 -9.05 -10.32 10.47
N LEU A 305 -9.61 -10.65 9.30
CA LEU A 305 -9.23 -11.84 8.55
C LEU A 305 -7.76 -11.79 8.09
N ALA A 306 -7.26 -10.64 7.64
CA ALA A 306 -5.88 -10.50 7.21
C ALA A 306 -4.89 -10.70 8.36
N ASN A 307 -5.17 -10.17 9.56
CA ASN A 307 -4.34 -10.40 10.74
C ASN A 307 -4.35 -11.86 11.17
N TYR A 308 -5.52 -12.51 11.13
CA TYR A 308 -5.62 -13.94 11.39
C TYR A 308 -4.83 -14.76 10.35
N PHE A 309 -5.03 -14.53 9.04
CA PHE A 309 -4.28 -15.25 8.00
C PHE A 309 -2.78 -15.00 8.06
N ASN A 310 -2.37 -13.75 8.32
CA ASN A 310 -0.96 -13.39 8.44
C ASN A 310 -0.24 -14.20 9.52
N ARG A 311 -0.96 -14.54 10.58
CA ARG A 311 -0.51 -15.34 11.72
C ARG A 311 -0.59 -16.83 11.43
N HIS A 312 -1.77 -17.30 11.07
CA HIS A 312 -2.07 -18.72 10.89
C HIS A 312 -1.24 -19.36 9.76
N PHE A 313 -1.02 -18.60 8.67
CA PHE A 313 -0.25 -19.06 7.52
C PHE A 313 1.16 -18.49 7.48
N SER A 314 1.63 -17.85 8.56
CA SER A 314 2.97 -17.25 8.65
C SER A 314 3.34 -16.40 7.44
N LEU A 315 2.47 -15.46 7.03
CA LEU A 315 2.69 -14.65 5.83
C LEU A 315 3.78 -13.58 6.05
N HIS A 316 4.07 -13.24 7.31
CA HIS A 316 5.00 -12.20 7.73
C HIS A 316 4.80 -10.83 7.04
N VAL A 317 3.57 -10.47 6.69
CA VAL A 317 3.22 -9.15 6.16
C VAL A 317 2.91 -8.19 7.31
N GLN A 318 3.30 -6.92 7.18
CA GLN A 318 2.74 -5.87 8.04
C GLN A 318 1.34 -5.54 7.51
N VAL A 319 0.29 -5.91 8.24
CA VAL A 319 -1.10 -5.68 7.84
C VAL A 319 -1.49 -4.23 8.13
N ASP A 320 -1.81 -3.47 7.07
CA ASP A 320 -2.26 -2.09 7.16
C ASP A 320 -3.20 -1.72 5.99
N MET A 321 -3.56 -0.44 5.89
CA MET A 321 -4.47 0.11 4.88
C MET A 321 -3.86 0.23 3.45
N GLN A 322 -2.64 -0.26 3.26
CA GLN A 322 -2.00 -0.45 1.96
C GLN A 322 -1.90 -1.95 1.64
N SER A 323 -1.38 -2.75 2.57
CA SER A 323 -1.07 -4.16 2.33
C SER A 323 -2.28 -5.09 2.40
N LEU A 324 -3.37 -4.73 3.08
CA LEU A 324 -4.55 -5.61 3.22
C LEU A 324 -5.13 -6.03 1.87
N PHE A 325 -4.97 -5.21 0.84
CA PHE A 325 -5.47 -5.48 -0.51
C PHE A 325 -4.66 -6.55 -1.26
N THR A 326 -3.50 -6.94 -0.75
CA THR A 326 -2.69 -8.05 -1.30
C THR A 326 -3.03 -9.39 -0.64
N ILE A 327 -3.71 -9.37 0.52
CA ILE A 327 -4.18 -10.55 1.24
C ILE A 327 -5.65 -10.83 0.89
N ILE A 328 -6.50 -9.80 0.95
CA ILE A 328 -7.94 -9.87 0.61
C ILE A 328 -8.25 -8.76 -0.41
N PRO A 329 -7.97 -8.99 -1.70
CA PRO A 329 -8.18 -8.01 -2.76
C PRO A 329 -9.66 -7.76 -3.07
N ASN A 330 -9.91 -6.75 -3.89
CA ASN A 330 -11.19 -6.55 -4.53
C ASN A 330 -11.40 -7.58 -5.65
N ALA A 331 -12.65 -7.96 -5.90
CA ALA A 331 -12.99 -8.87 -7.00
C ALA A 331 -12.83 -8.27 -8.42
N HIS A 332 -12.61 -6.96 -8.54
CA HIS A 332 -12.42 -6.26 -9.81
C HIS A 332 -10.99 -5.77 -9.94
N ALA A 333 -10.53 -5.64 -11.18
CA ALA A 333 -9.23 -5.09 -11.54
C ALA A 333 -8.97 -3.68 -10.99
N GLY A 334 -7.70 -3.32 -10.87
CA GLY A 334 -7.21 -1.98 -10.55
C GLY A 334 -6.33 -1.96 -9.30
N LEU A 335 -6.09 -0.78 -8.75
CA LEU A 335 -5.16 -0.54 -7.63
C LEU A 335 -5.29 -1.50 -6.43
N LYS A 336 -6.48 -2.06 -6.20
CA LYS A 336 -6.79 -2.95 -5.06
C LYS A 336 -7.29 -4.32 -5.55
N GLY A 337 -7.08 -4.63 -6.81
CA GLY A 337 -7.73 -5.73 -7.50
C GLY A 337 -7.10 -7.09 -7.23
N CYS A 338 -7.77 -8.12 -7.71
CA CYS A 338 -7.43 -9.53 -7.49
C CYS A 338 -6.08 -9.92 -8.11
N GLU A 339 -5.60 -9.19 -9.11
CA GLU A 339 -4.29 -9.37 -9.73
C GLU A 339 -3.12 -9.16 -8.77
N HIS A 340 -3.34 -8.54 -7.61
CA HIS A 340 -2.32 -8.31 -6.59
C HIS A 340 -2.23 -9.43 -5.54
N TYR A 341 -3.06 -10.48 -5.65
CA TYR A 341 -2.98 -11.63 -4.76
C TYR A 341 -1.71 -12.45 -5.03
N GLN A 342 -0.97 -12.78 -3.97
CA GLN A 342 0.34 -13.45 -4.09
C GLN A 342 0.44 -14.79 -3.37
N PHE A 343 -0.56 -15.15 -2.58
CA PHE A 343 -0.47 -16.26 -1.62
C PHE A 343 -0.98 -17.61 -2.15
N GLY A 344 -1.29 -17.70 -3.45
CA GLY A 344 -1.77 -18.95 -4.06
C GLY A 344 -0.75 -20.10 -4.07
N HIS A 345 0.50 -19.83 -3.68
CA HIS A 345 1.54 -20.83 -3.50
C HIS A 345 1.51 -21.51 -2.12
N ILE A 346 0.71 -21.00 -1.18
CA ILE A 346 0.57 -21.55 0.18
C ILE A 346 -0.60 -22.53 0.17
N SER A 347 -0.32 -23.77 0.58
CA SER A 347 -1.37 -24.80 0.72
C SER A 347 -2.45 -24.33 1.69
N ASP A 348 -3.71 -24.62 1.37
CA ASP A 348 -4.87 -24.38 2.23
C ASP A 348 -5.17 -22.91 2.56
N MET A 349 -4.34 -21.96 2.08
CA MET A 349 -4.61 -20.52 2.19
C MET A 349 -5.82 -20.18 1.30
N PRO A 350 -6.94 -19.73 1.87
CA PRO A 350 -8.11 -19.41 1.08
C PRO A 350 -7.91 -18.07 0.36
N LEU A 351 -8.25 -18.01 -0.93
CA LEU A 351 -8.46 -16.74 -1.59
C LEU A 351 -9.84 -16.19 -1.22
N LEU A 352 -9.85 -15.09 -0.47
CA LEU A 352 -11.06 -14.30 -0.25
C LEU A 352 -11.05 -13.06 -1.15
N LEU A 353 -12.14 -12.85 -1.88
CA LEU A 353 -12.37 -11.62 -2.64
C LEU A 353 -13.38 -10.74 -1.92
N ALA A 354 -13.51 -9.50 -2.38
CA ALA A 354 -14.50 -8.62 -1.81
C ALA A 354 -15.05 -7.60 -2.81
N SER A 355 -16.37 -7.36 -2.75
CA SER A 355 -17.12 -6.67 -3.80
C SER A 355 -18.15 -5.69 -3.24
N HIS A 356 -18.24 -4.50 -3.85
CA HIS A 356 -19.38 -3.58 -3.68
C HIS A 356 -20.40 -3.70 -4.82
N ALA A 357 -20.12 -4.51 -5.84
CA ALA A 357 -20.89 -4.50 -7.06
C ALA A 357 -22.27 -5.12 -6.86
N VAL A 358 -23.31 -4.32 -7.09
CA VAL A 358 -24.72 -4.70 -6.97
C VAL A 358 -25.07 -5.87 -7.90
N ASN A 359 -24.45 -5.91 -9.09
CA ASN A 359 -24.73 -6.88 -10.14
C ASN A 359 -23.77 -8.08 -10.17
N THR A 360 -22.91 -8.23 -9.16
CA THR A 360 -22.06 -9.43 -9.07
C THR A 360 -22.86 -10.60 -8.56
N GLN A 361 -22.76 -11.74 -9.24
CA GLN A 361 -23.31 -13.00 -8.79
C GLN A 361 -22.77 -13.33 -7.40
N CYS A 362 -23.66 -13.68 -6.48
CA CYS A 362 -23.29 -14.21 -5.18
C CYS A 362 -23.44 -15.73 -5.24
N ASN A 363 -22.37 -16.43 -4.91
CA ASN A 363 -22.37 -17.89 -4.83
C ASN A 363 -22.93 -18.35 -3.49
N GLU A 364 -23.25 -19.63 -3.40
CA GLU A 364 -23.52 -20.27 -2.11
C GLU A 364 -22.25 -20.25 -1.26
N GLY A 365 -22.39 -20.00 0.04
CA GLY A 365 -21.26 -19.84 0.95
C GLY A 365 -20.54 -18.48 0.87
N ASP A 366 -20.91 -17.58 -0.04
CA ASP A 366 -20.40 -16.20 0.00
C ASP A 366 -20.81 -15.49 1.31
N ILE A 367 -20.05 -14.45 1.67
CA ILE A 367 -20.27 -13.70 2.91
C ILE A 367 -21.04 -12.42 2.58
N LEU A 368 -22.17 -12.20 3.24
CA LEU A 368 -22.94 -10.97 3.12
C LEU A 368 -22.80 -10.13 4.40
N LEU A 369 -21.98 -9.07 4.32
CA LEU A 369 -21.76 -8.15 5.42
C LEU A 369 -22.77 -7.01 5.40
N LEU A 370 -23.59 -6.96 6.45
CA LEU A 370 -24.66 -6.00 6.66
C LEU A 370 -24.33 -5.05 7.80
N ARG A 371 -25.05 -3.92 7.84
CA ARG A 371 -24.97 -2.93 8.91
C ARG A 371 -26.27 -2.15 9.00
N SER A 372 -26.58 -1.62 10.17
CA SER A 372 -27.66 -0.67 10.41
C SER A 372 -27.67 0.45 9.36
N ILE A 373 -28.84 0.67 8.76
CA ILE A 373 -29.05 1.65 7.69
C ILE A 373 -28.66 3.08 8.14
N PRO A 374 -29.11 3.61 9.29
CA PRO A 374 -28.73 4.97 9.70
C PRO A 374 -27.22 5.13 9.92
N ASP A 375 -26.53 4.12 10.45
CA ASP A 375 -25.07 4.15 10.59
C ASP A 375 -24.36 4.16 9.23
N VAL A 376 -24.88 3.41 8.24
CA VAL A 376 -24.37 3.42 6.86
C VAL A 376 -24.54 4.80 6.23
N VAL A 377 -25.72 5.41 6.36
CA VAL A 377 -26.02 6.73 5.79
C VAL A 377 -25.10 7.81 6.37
N VAL A 378 -24.98 7.88 7.69
CA VAL A 378 -24.08 8.84 8.34
C VAL A 378 -22.62 8.59 7.94
N SER A 379 -22.20 7.33 7.87
CA SER A 379 -20.83 7.01 7.46
C SER A 379 -20.55 7.31 5.99
N ASP A 380 -21.54 7.25 5.09
CA ASP A 380 -21.36 7.59 3.68
C ASP A 380 -21.39 9.10 3.47
N TYR A 381 -22.22 9.84 4.20
CA TYR A 381 -22.26 11.31 4.18
C TYR A 381 -20.85 11.92 4.34
N PHE A 382 -20.15 11.58 5.44
CA PHE A 382 -18.79 12.06 5.68
C PHE A 382 -17.78 11.62 4.61
N GLN A 383 -18.00 10.46 3.98
CA GLN A 383 -17.15 10.01 2.88
C GLN A 383 -17.38 10.82 1.60
N GLN A 384 -18.64 11.09 1.25
CA GLN A 384 -18.94 11.87 0.06
C GLN A 384 -18.44 13.31 0.21
N GLN A 385 -18.56 13.89 1.41
CA GLN A 385 -17.91 15.16 1.73
C GLN A 385 -16.38 15.09 1.58
N LYS A 386 -15.74 14.03 2.11
CA LYS A 386 -14.29 13.81 1.94
C LYS A 386 -13.85 13.75 0.48
N LEU A 387 -14.66 13.13 -0.38
CA LEU A 387 -14.37 12.98 -1.79
C LEU A 387 -14.72 14.24 -2.61
N GLY A 388 -15.33 15.26 -1.99
CA GLY A 388 -15.88 16.41 -2.71
C GLY A 388 -17.01 16.04 -3.67
N ALA A 389 -17.65 14.89 -3.44
CA ALA A 389 -18.70 14.34 -4.31
C ALA A 389 -20.11 14.78 -3.92
N PHE A 390 -20.26 15.41 -2.76
CA PHE A 390 -21.52 15.95 -2.26
C PHE A 390 -21.25 17.22 -1.44
N ASP A 391 -21.99 18.28 -1.76
CA ASP A 391 -21.90 19.60 -1.12
C ASP A 391 -23.29 20.02 -0.63
N GLY A 392 -23.72 19.41 0.47
CA GLY A 392 -25.03 19.62 1.09
C GLY A 392 -25.02 19.12 2.53
N ASP A 393 -26.10 19.43 3.26
CA ASP A 393 -26.28 18.98 4.64
C ASP A 393 -26.85 17.54 4.72
N MET A 394 -27.05 17.06 5.95
CA MET A 394 -27.56 15.73 6.20
C MET A 394 -29.01 15.55 5.71
N ASP A 395 -29.84 16.60 5.80
CA ASP A 395 -31.23 16.52 5.33
C ASP A 395 -31.27 16.34 3.81
N ALA A 396 -30.53 17.15 3.07
CA ALA A 396 -30.36 17.01 1.63
C ALA A 396 -29.78 15.64 1.25
N PHE A 397 -28.86 15.09 2.06
CA PHE A 397 -28.26 13.78 1.79
C PHE A 397 -29.23 12.60 2.00
N ILE A 398 -30.13 12.69 3.00
CA ILE A 398 -31.17 11.69 3.27
C ILE A 398 -32.19 11.65 2.12
N ASP A 399 -32.55 12.82 1.59
CA ASP A 399 -33.60 12.95 0.59
C ASP A 399 -33.08 12.77 -0.85
N ALA A 400 -31.74 12.84 -1.05
CA ALA A 400 -31.13 12.69 -2.36
C ALA A 400 -31.44 11.31 -2.98
N GLU A 401 -31.92 11.29 -4.22
CA GLU A 401 -32.19 10.06 -4.97
C GLU A 401 -30.91 9.20 -5.16
N LYS A 402 -29.77 9.87 -5.30
CA LYS A 402 -28.43 9.26 -5.35
C LYS A 402 -27.76 9.16 -3.97
N GLY A 403 -28.49 9.51 -2.91
CA GLY A 403 -28.06 9.43 -1.52
C GLY A 403 -27.86 7.99 -1.04
N SER A 404 -27.19 7.84 0.10
CA SER A 404 -26.81 6.52 0.61
C SER A 404 -28.00 5.66 1.02
N LEU A 405 -29.10 6.25 1.49
CA LEU A 405 -30.26 5.51 1.98
C LEU A 405 -30.92 4.70 0.86
N GLN A 406 -31.23 5.35 -0.25
CA GLN A 406 -31.92 4.81 -1.42
C GLN A 406 -31.03 3.77 -2.11
N ARG A 407 -29.74 4.09 -2.25
CA ARG A 407 -28.74 3.16 -2.81
C ARG A 407 -28.55 1.93 -1.95
N TYR A 408 -28.55 2.06 -0.63
CA TYR A 408 -28.39 0.92 0.26
C TYR A 408 -29.65 0.05 0.31
N CYS A 409 -30.86 0.63 0.40
CA CYS A 409 -32.10 -0.13 0.29
C CYS A 409 -32.18 -0.91 -1.04
N ARG A 410 -31.80 -0.27 -2.16
CA ARG A 410 -31.72 -0.95 -3.47
C ARG A 410 -30.71 -2.08 -3.47
N TYR A 411 -29.53 -1.88 -2.88
CA TYR A 411 -28.53 -2.92 -2.72
C TYR A 411 -29.07 -4.11 -1.92
N LEU A 412 -29.75 -3.85 -0.80
CA LEU A 412 -30.32 -4.89 0.06
C LEU A 412 -31.39 -5.70 -0.69
N ASN A 413 -32.33 -5.03 -1.37
CA ASN A 413 -33.33 -5.71 -2.21
C ASN A 413 -32.66 -6.58 -3.27
N ARG A 414 -31.65 -6.07 -3.97
CA ARG A 414 -30.95 -6.85 -5.00
C ARG A 414 -30.28 -8.09 -4.45
N ARG A 415 -29.80 -8.06 -3.20
CA ARG A 415 -29.20 -9.23 -2.53
C ARG A 415 -30.23 -10.28 -2.13
N THR A 416 -31.51 -9.94 -2.10
CA THR A 416 -32.58 -10.87 -1.72
C THR A 416 -33.44 -11.36 -2.88
N GLU A 417 -33.34 -10.76 -4.06
CA GLU A 417 -34.16 -11.07 -5.25
C GLU A 417 -34.17 -12.55 -5.66
N ASP A 418 -33.05 -13.26 -5.50
CA ASP A 418 -32.95 -14.68 -5.85
C ASP A 418 -33.29 -15.64 -4.70
N GLY A 419 -33.65 -15.10 -3.53
CA GLY A 419 -33.85 -15.85 -2.28
C GLY A 419 -32.60 -16.56 -1.74
N GLY A 420 -31.48 -16.48 -2.47
CA GLY A 420 -30.24 -17.20 -2.20
C GLY A 420 -29.46 -16.67 -1.00
N TRP A 421 -29.91 -15.54 -0.42
CA TRP A 421 -29.30 -14.97 0.79
C TRP A 421 -29.31 -15.92 1.98
N ARG A 422 -30.28 -16.85 2.03
CA ARG A 422 -30.37 -17.90 3.06
C ARG A 422 -29.27 -18.97 2.95
N ARG A 423 -28.60 -19.07 1.80
CA ARG A 423 -27.48 -20.00 1.55
C ARG A 423 -26.11 -19.30 1.64
N ARG A 424 -26.09 -18.08 2.18
CA ARG A 424 -24.89 -17.24 2.34
C ARG A 424 -24.61 -17.08 3.82
N TYR A 425 -23.35 -16.85 4.17
CA TYR A 425 -22.99 -16.51 5.54
C TYR A 425 -23.38 -15.07 5.81
N LEU A 426 -24.38 -14.87 6.66
CA LEU A 426 -24.82 -13.55 7.07
C LEU A 426 -23.96 -13.06 8.24
N LEU A 427 -23.43 -11.85 8.10
CA LEU A 427 -22.66 -11.20 9.15
C LEU A 427 -23.12 -9.74 9.28
N SER A 428 -23.45 -9.30 10.49
CA SER A 428 -23.68 -7.88 10.77
C SER A 428 -22.44 -7.25 11.39
N TYR A 429 -22.21 -5.98 11.10
CA TYR A 429 -21.18 -5.18 11.77
C TYR A 429 -21.44 -5.14 13.29
N GLU A 430 -22.70 -5.08 13.68
CA GLU A 430 -23.20 -5.06 15.05
C GLU A 430 -22.89 -6.37 15.78
N GLY A 431 -23.19 -7.52 15.17
CA GLY A 431 -22.83 -8.83 15.74
C GLY A 431 -21.33 -9.02 15.85
N LEU A 432 -20.57 -8.61 14.81
CA LEU A 432 -19.11 -8.64 14.86
C LEU A 432 -18.54 -7.73 15.97
N HIS A 433 -19.21 -6.62 16.29
CA HIS A 433 -18.83 -5.74 17.39
C HIS A 433 -19.27 -6.27 18.77
N GLY A 434 -20.37 -7.03 18.84
CA GLY A 434 -20.86 -7.66 20.06
C GLY A 434 -19.96 -8.81 20.53
N ASP A 435 -19.58 -9.70 19.61
CA ASP A 435 -18.75 -10.87 19.88
C ASP A 435 -17.73 -11.09 18.74
N THR A 436 -16.68 -10.25 18.71
CA THR A 436 -15.70 -10.29 17.61
C THR A 436 -14.99 -11.63 17.49
N ALA A 437 -14.60 -12.22 18.63
CA ALA A 437 -13.88 -13.49 18.64
C ALA A 437 -14.78 -14.65 18.20
N GLY A 438 -16.00 -14.75 18.73
CA GLY A 438 -16.92 -15.82 18.36
C GLY A 438 -17.41 -15.69 16.93
N GLU A 439 -17.70 -14.49 16.42
CA GLU A 439 -18.04 -14.29 15.01
C GLU A 439 -16.87 -14.64 14.09
N LEU A 440 -15.63 -14.31 14.46
CA LEU A 440 -14.47 -14.75 13.69
C LEU A 440 -14.36 -16.28 13.67
N LYS A 441 -14.51 -16.95 14.81
CA LYS A 441 -14.50 -18.44 14.87
C LYS A 441 -15.58 -19.06 13.99
N ARG A 442 -16.82 -18.54 14.07
CA ARG A 442 -17.95 -19.00 13.25
C ARG A 442 -17.68 -18.81 11.75
N LEU A 443 -17.13 -17.65 11.37
CA LEU A 443 -16.77 -17.36 9.99
C LEU A 443 -15.62 -18.25 9.49
N LEU A 444 -14.60 -18.50 10.30
CA LEU A 444 -13.50 -19.40 9.94
C LEU A 444 -14.01 -20.83 9.74
N ALA A 445 -14.89 -21.33 10.62
CA ALA A 445 -15.53 -22.63 10.45
C ALA A 445 -16.35 -22.70 9.16
N HIS A 446 -17.10 -21.64 8.83
CA HIS A 446 -17.84 -21.52 7.56
C HIS A 446 -16.92 -21.58 6.33
N LEU A 447 -15.71 -21.04 6.44
CA LEU A 447 -14.67 -21.10 5.41
C LEU A 447 -13.88 -22.43 5.43
N ASN A 448 -14.27 -23.39 6.27
CA ASN A 448 -13.57 -24.66 6.50
C ASN A 448 -12.12 -24.49 6.99
N LEU A 449 -11.88 -23.49 7.82
CA LEU A 449 -10.58 -23.20 8.43
C LEU A 449 -10.58 -23.52 9.92
N TYR A 450 -9.43 -23.99 10.41
CA TYR A 450 -9.25 -24.27 11.83
C TYR A 450 -9.12 -22.97 12.64
N ALA A 451 -10.11 -22.67 13.47
CA ALA A 451 -10.09 -21.47 14.31
C ALA A 451 -9.17 -21.64 15.54
N ASP A 452 -7.87 -21.47 15.35
CA ASP A 452 -6.91 -21.44 16.45
C ASP A 452 -7.20 -20.29 17.44
N ASP A 453 -7.36 -20.62 18.72
CA ASP A 453 -7.77 -19.66 19.74
C ASP A 453 -6.74 -18.55 19.96
N ALA A 454 -5.44 -18.86 19.90
CA ALA A 454 -4.38 -17.87 20.11
C ALA A 454 -4.30 -16.90 18.92
N ASP A 455 -4.40 -17.42 17.69
CA ASP A 455 -4.42 -16.61 16.47
C ASP A 455 -5.67 -15.73 16.40
N VAL A 456 -6.84 -16.26 16.79
CA VAL A 456 -8.10 -15.50 16.87
C VAL A 456 -7.97 -14.33 17.83
N GLN A 457 -7.51 -14.57 19.07
CA GLN A 457 -7.39 -13.51 20.07
C GLN A 457 -6.36 -12.44 19.65
N ALA A 458 -5.24 -12.86 19.06
CA ALA A 458 -4.25 -11.93 18.53
C ALA A 458 -4.82 -11.09 17.38
N ALA A 459 -5.54 -11.72 16.43
CA ALA A 459 -6.15 -11.00 15.31
C ALA A 459 -7.20 -9.98 15.78
N VAL A 460 -8.01 -10.31 16.79
CA VAL A 460 -8.95 -9.38 17.42
C VAL A 460 -8.20 -8.19 18.03
N ALA A 461 -7.15 -8.47 18.81
CA ALA A 461 -6.36 -7.42 19.46
C ALA A 461 -5.63 -6.51 18.44
N ASP A 462 -5.17 -7.05 17.31
CA ASP A 462 -4.48 -6.32 16.24
C ASP A 462 -5.43 -5.56 15.30
N SER A 463 -6.71 -5.91 15.32
CA SER A 463 -7.75 -5.29 14.48
C SER A 463 -8.61 -4.30 15.25
N SER A 464 -8.17 -3.85 16.42
CA SER A 464 -8.85 -2.82 17.18
C SER A 464 -8.88 -1.49 16.41
N PHE A 465 -9.96 -0.73 16.58
CA PHE A 465 -10.12 0.56 15.89
C PHE A 465 -8.96 1.52 16.15
N GLU A 466 -8.38 1.50 17.35
CA GLU A 466 -7.25 2.36 17.69
C GLU A 466 -5.99 1.98 16.91
N LYS A 467 -5.65 0.67 16.84
CA LYS A 467 -4.52 0.19 16.03
C LYS A 467 -4.72 0.48 14.55
N MET A 468 -5.91 0.24 14.01
CA MET A 468 -6.21 0.54 12.62
C MET A 468 -6.10 2.03 12.31
N ARG A 469 -6.56 2.89 13.21
CA ARG A 469 -6.44 4.35 13.08
C ARG A 469 -4.98 4.79 13.12
N GLN A 470 -4.18 4.22 14.03
CA GLN A 470 -2.75 4.49 14.10
C GLN A 470 -2.02 4.02 12.83
N ALA A 471 -2.34 2.83 12.32
CA ALA A 471 -1.81 2.33 11.06
C ALA A 471 -2.20 3.22 9.87
N GLU A 472 -3.44 3.71 9.80
CA GLU A 472 -3.89 4.64 8.76
C GLU A 472 -3.14 5.98 8.81
N LYS A 473 -2.84 6.53 10.00
CA LYS A 473 -2.04 7.76 10.15
C LYS A 473 -0.63 7.60 9.58
N VAL A 474 -0.04 6.42 9.74
CA VAL A 474 1.35 6.14 9.32
C VAL A 474 1.42 5.77 7.84
N ALA A 475 0.61 4.80 7.39
CA ALA A 475 0.67 4.23 6.05
C ALA A 475 -0.24 4.96 5.03
N GLY A 476 -1.19 5.77 5.50
CA GLY A 476 -2.30 6.27 4.68
C GLY A 476 -3.25 5.14 4.28
N HIS A 477 -4.08 5.37 3.27
CA HIS A 477 -4.97 4.36 2.70
C HIS A 477 -4.84 4.35 1.18
N ALA A 478 -4.67 3.17 0.59
CA ALA A 478 -4.47 3.05 -0.86
C ALA A 478 -5.61 3.76 -1.64
N GLY A 479 -5.27 4.61 -2.60
CA GLY A 479 -6.25 5.32 -3.44
C GLY A 479 -7.14 6.31 -2.69
N MET A 480 -6.72 6.79 -1.51
CA MET A 480 -7.37 7.89 -0.80
C MET A 480 -6.39 9.04 -0.59
N PRO A 481 -6.84 10.29 -0.67
CA PRO A 481 -6.03 11.44 -0.28
C PRO A 481 -5.54 11.31 1.16
N LYS A 482 -4.35 11.85 1.45
CA LYS A 482 -3.85 11.95 2.81
C LYS A 482 -4.81 12.81 3.64
N THR A 483 -5.26 12.28 4.76
CA THR A 483 -6.10 13.02 5.70
C THR A 483 -5.22 14.01 6.47
N VAL A 484 -5.49 15.31 6.36
CA VAL A 484 -4.80 16.36 7.13
C VAL A 484 -5.73 16.84 8.24
N GLY A 485 -5.29 16.70 9.50
CA GLY A 485 -5.84 17.43 10.67
C GLY A 485 -7.24 17.05 11.17
N ASN A 486 -8.14 16.49 10.34
CA ASN A 486 -9.50 16.16 10.74
C ASN A 486 -9.73 14.63 10.89
N PRO A 487 -9.90 14.10 12.13
CA PRO A 487 -10.18 12.69 12.37
C PRO A 487 -11.48 12.17 11.72
N GLU A 488 -12.47 13.04 11.52
CA GLU A 488 -13.74 12.68 10.87
C GLU A 488 -13.55 12.30 9.39
N MET A 489 -12.43 12.71 8.80
CA MET A 489 -12.02 12.44 7.42
C MET A 489 -11.15 11.18 7.31
N MET A 490 -10.96 10.42 8.38
CA MET A 490 -10.26 9.13 8.33
C MET A 490 -11.18 8.01 7.83
N LYS A 491 -10.60 6.97 7.20
CA LYS A 491 -11.32 5.74 6.87
C LYS A 491 -11.82 5.06 8.14
N VAL A 492 -11.00 5.05 9.19
CA VAL A 492 -11.33 4.54 10.53
C VAL A 492 -11.75 5.69 11.44
N ARG A 493 -13.02 6.09 11.30
CA ARG A 493 -13.58 7.26 11.97
C ARG A 493 -13.85 7.04 13.46
N LYS A 494 -14.98 6.39 13.81
CA LYS A 494 -15.39 6.15 15.21
C LYS A 494 -15.50 4.68 15.60
N GLY A 495 -15.71 3.77 14.66
CA GLY A 495 -15.83 2.32 14.96
C GLY A 495 -17.06 1.91 15.76
N LYS A 496 -18.01 2.81 16.00
CA LYS A 496 -19.12 2.62 16.94
C LYS A 496 -20.38 2.05 16.27
N VAL A 497 -21.11 1.22 17.00
CA VAL A 497 -22.50 0.79 16.71
C VAL A 497 -23.48 1.83 17.28
N GLY A 498 -24.51 2.19 16.52
CA GLY A 498 -25.45 3.24 16.92
C GLY A 498 -24.81 4.63 16.96
N GLY A 499 -23.75 4.83 16.16
CA GLY A 499 -23.06 6.11 16.07
C GLY A 499 -23.88 7.20 15.39
N TYR A 500 -24.90 6.81 14.62
CA TYR A 500 -25.83 7.73 13.96
C TYR A 500 -26.55 8.67 14.93
N ALA A 501 -26.82 8.23 16.17
CA ALA A 501 -27.52 9.03 17.18
C ALA A 501 -26.72 10.28 17.62
N ASP A 502 -25.41 10.31 17.35
CA ASP A 502 -24.59 11.50 17.58
C ASP A 502 -24.76 12.57 16.47
N TYR A 503 -25.47 12.27 15.37
CA TYR A 503 -25.55 13.10 14.16
C TYR A 503 -26.97 13.36 13.64
N LEU A 504 -27.90 12.45 13.92
CA LEU A 504 -29.26 12.54 13.42
C LEU A 504 -30.21 13.04 14.50
N SER A 505 -31.16 13.90 14.14
CA SER A 505 -32.30 14.23 15.00
C SER A 505 -33.36 13.13 14.95
N GLU A 506 -34.28 13.12 15.94
CA GLU A 506 -35.43 12.20 15.94
C GLU A 506 -36.26 12.33 14.65
N ALA A 507 -36.49 13.56 14.21
CA ALA A 507 -37.23 13.84 12.99
C ALA A 507 -36.54 13.24 11.74
N GLN A 508 -35.22 13.33 11.66
CA GLN A 508 -34.44 12.70 10.59
C GLN A 508 -34.53 11.18 10.66
N ILE A 509 -34.44 10.58 11.84
CA ILE A 509 -34.54 9.13 12.03
C ILE A 509 -35.92 8.61 11.60
N GLU A 510 -37.00 9.26 12.04
CA GLU A 510 -38.36 8.83 11.68
C GLU A 510 -38.61 9.02 10.18
N ARG A 511 -38.09 10.11 9.58
CA ARG A 511 -38.15 10.34 8.13
C ARG A 511 -37.43 9.23 7.36
N MET A 512 -36.20 8.90 7.76
CA MET A 512 -35.42 7.81 7.13
C MET A 512 -36.13 6.47 7.27
N LYS A 513 -36.72 6.18 8.42
CA LYS A 513 -37.50 4.97 8.68
C LYS A 513 -38.70 4.87 7.75
N GLY A 514 -39.49 5.94 7.61
CA GLY A 514 -40.62 5.99 6.69
C GLY A 514 -40.21 5.77 5.22
N ILE A 515 -39.06 6.30 4.81
CA ILE A 515 -38.49 6.04 3.47
C ILE A 515 -38.06 4.58 3.33
N ALA A 516 -37.29 4.04 4.29
CA ALA A 516 -36.78 2.68 4.24
C ALA A 516 -37.90 1.63 4.23
N GLN A 517 -38.96 1.83 5.02
CA GLN A 517 -40.13 0.95 5.06
C GLN A 517 -40.83 0.84 3.70
N LYS A 518 -40.88 1.94 2.93
CA LYS A 518 -41.45 1.96 1.58
C LYS A 518 -40.54 1.33 0.53
N LEU A 519 -39.22 1.48 0.69
CA LEU A 519 -38.24 1.02 -0.31
C LEU A 519 -37.84 -0.45 -0.15
N LEU A 520 -37.78 -0.96 1.08
CA LEU A 520 -37.33 -2.32 1.35
C LEU A 520 -38.42 -3.35 1.03
N SER A 521 -38.03 -4.37 0.27
CA SER A 521 -38.80 -5.59 0.09
C SER A 521 -38.97 -6.34 1.42
N ASP A 522 -39.96 -7.23 1.50
CA ASP A 522 -40.20 -8.03 2.70
C ASP A 522 -39.07 -9.05 2.92
N GLU A 523 -38.47 -9.57 1.85
CA GLU A 523 -37.29 -10.42 1.92
C GLU A 523 -36.07 -9.65 2.47
N ALA A 524 -35.87 -8.40 2.07
CA ALA A 524 -34.79 -7.57 2.62
C ALA A 524 -35.01 -7.28 4.11
N LYS A 525 -36.25 -7.02 4.53
CA LYS A 525 -36.59 -6.86 5.95
C LYS A 525 -36.35 -8.14 6.73
N ALA A 526 -36.71 -9.30 6.19
CA ALA A 526 -36.46 -10.61 6.80
C ALA A 526 -34.96 -10.90 6.96
N MET A 527 -34.16 -10.59 5.93
CA MET A 527 -32.70 -10.73 5.99
C MET A 527 -32.06 -9.81 7.05
N LEU A 528 -32.54 -8.57 7.16
CA LEU A 528 -32.09 -7.66 8.23
C LEU A 528 -32.46 -8.20 9.61
N ALA A 529 -33.69 -8.70 9.78
CA ALA A 529 -34.15 -9.27 11.04
C ALA A 529 -33.36 -10.52 11.46
N GLU A 530 -32.97 -11.39 10.53
CA GLU A 530 -32.09 -12.54 10.78
C GLU A 530 -30.75 -12.10 11.39
N CYS A 531 -30.21 -10.98 10.90
CA CYS A 531 -29.00 -10.34 11.43
C CYS A 531 -29.25 -9.46 12.67
N ARG A 532 -30.46 -9.52 13.25
CA ARG A 532 -30.92 -8.67 14.36
C ARG A 532 -30.77 -7.17 14.09
N LEU A 533 -30.88 -6.79 12.82
CA LEU A 533 -30.92 -5.40 12.39
C LEU A 533 -32.37 -4.96 12.26
N SER A 534 -32.72 -3.91 13.00
CA SER A 534 -34.06 -3.32 12.99
C SER A 534 -34.21 -2.31 11.85
N VAL A 535 -35.45 -2.08 11.41
CA VAL A 535 -35.86 -0.87 10.66
C VAL A 535 -36.60 0.14 11.55
N ALA A 536 -36.84 -0.21 12.82
CA ALA A 536 -37.38 0.67 13.85
C ALA A 536 -36.23 1.24 14.69
N TRP A 537 -35.58 2.28 14.17
CA TRP A 537 -34.49 2.98 14.84
C TRP A 537 -35.04 4.06 15.79
N SER A 538 -34.35 4.31 16.90
CA SER A 538 -34.64 5.40 17.83
C SER A 538 -33.34 6.07 18.28
N LEU A 539 -33.46 7.21 18.99
CA LEU A 539 -32.34 7.82 19.70
C LEU A 539 -31.99 7.08 21.01
N ASP A 540 -32.94 6.33 21.56
CA ASP A 540 -32.73 5.53 22.75
C ASP A 540 -31.69 4.44 22.46
N ARG A 541 -30.54 4.56 23.12
CA ARG A 541 -29.41 3.65 22.97
C ARG A 541 -29.67 2.27 23.59
N GLU A 542 -30.82 2.07 24.21
CA GLU A 542 -31.17 0.85 24.95
C GLU A 542 -31.55 -0.35 24.07
N VAL A 543 -31.61 -0.20 22.75
CA VAL A 543 -31.90 -1.34 21.85
C VAL A 543 -30.65 -1.81 21.11
N VAL A 544 -29.58 -2.17 21.85
CA VAL A 544 -28.66 -3.27 21.52
C VAL A 544 -27.91 -3.63 22.81
N GLU A 545 -28.48 -4.46 23.69
CA GLU A 545 -27.68 -5.05 24.77
C GLU A 545 -26.60 -5.98 24.19
N PRO A 546 -25.32 -5.84 24.56
CA PRO A 546 -24.24 -6.74 24.12
C PRO A 546 -24.39 -8.18 24.65
N SER A 547 -25.14 -8.37 25.73
CA SER A 547 -25.31 -9.64 26.46
C SER A 547 -26.15 -10.68 25.73
N ALA A 548 -26.79 -10.32 24.61
CA ALA A 548 -27.66 -11.21 23.86
C ALA A 548 -27.07 -11.70 22.51
N TRP A 549 -25.87 -11.25 22.11
CA TRP A 549 -25.23 -11.62 20.83
C TRP A 549 -24.69 -13.04 20.80
#